data_AF-A0A1F9GR50-F1
#
_entry.id   AF-A0A1F9GR50-F1
#
_cell.length_a   1.000
_cell.length_b   1.000
_cell.length_c   1.000
_cell.angle_alpha   90.00
_cell.angle_beta   90.00
_cell.angle_gamma   90.00
#
_symmetry.space_group_name_H-M   'P 1'
#
loop_
_entity.id
_entity.type
_entity.pdbx_description
1 polymer ?
#
loop_
_entity_poly.entity_id
_entity_poly.type
_entity_poly.pdbx_seq_one_letter_code
_entity_poly.pdbx_strand_id
1 'polypeptide(L)' 'MRTDTDLILGGLIQHQREKVLKIAQRISPGVTLEDIRNPQDLPKLYADPDFNFEDGILSGLLTAQMALRQSGDGGKGV' A
#
# COMPACT_ATOMS: atom_id res chain seq x y z
N MET A 1 -2.86 10.89 20.52
CA MET A 1 -2.90 9.52 21.10
C MET A 1 -2.96 8.55 19.91
N ARG A 2 -2.01 7.61 19.79
CA ARG A 2 -2.13 6.56 18.75
C ARG A 2 -3.30 5.66 19.13
N THR A 3 -4.29 5.53 18.27
CA THR A 3 -5.44 4.65 18.50
C THR A 3 -5.09 3.22 18.09
N ASP A 4 -5.72 2.22 18.69
CA ASP A 4 -5.54 0.81 18.33
C ASP A 4 -5.79 0.58 16.82
N THR A 5 -6.69 1.36 16.22
CA THR A 5 -6.94 1.37 14.78
C THR A 5 -5.71 1.78 13.96
N ASP A 6 -4.95 2.81 14.36
CA ASP A 6 -3.73 3.22 13.62
C ASP A 6 -2.65 2.14 13.72
N LEU A 7 -2.54 1.45 14.86
CA LEU A 7 -1.60 0.34 15.05
C LEU A 7 -1.97 -0.86 14.17
N ILE A 8 -3.24 -1.29 14.19
CA ILE A 8 -3.73 -2.42 13.38
C ILE A 8 -3.58 -2.09 11.90
N LEU A 9 -4.05 -0.92 11.47
CA LEU A 9 -3.99 -0.51 10.06
C LEU A 9 -2.54 -0.34 9.58
N GLY A 10 -1.66 0.21 10.43
CA GLY A 10 -0.23 0.27 10.14
C GLY A 10 0.39 -1.11 9.94
N GLY A 11 0.01 -2.10 10.78
CA GLY A 11 0.43 -3.49 10.63
C GLY A 11 -0.08 -4.13 9.32
N LEU A 12 -1.35 -3.89 8.97
CA LEU A 12 -1.93 -4.38 7.71
C LEU A 12 -1.21 -3.78 6.49
N ILE A 13 -0.92 -2.48 6.51
CA ILE A 13 -0.17 -1.81 5.43
C ILE A 13 1.24 -2.40 5.30
N GLN A 14 1.93 -2.62 6.41
CA GLN A 14 3.28 -3.18 6.37
C GLN A 14 3.28 -4.60 5.79
N HIS A 15 2.37 -5.45 6.26
CA HIS A 15 2.20 -6.80 5.73
C HIS A 15 1.88 -6.79 4.22
N GLN A 16 0.99 -5.89 3.79
CA GLN A 16 0.63 -5.78 2.37
C GLN A 16 1.80 -5.29 1.51
N ARG A 17 2.60 -4.32 1.99
CA ARG A 17 3.83 -3.88 1.29
C ARG A 17 4.82 -5.02 1.04
N GLU A 18 5.03 -5.86 2.05
CA GLU A 18 5.92 -7.02 1.92
C GLU A 18 5.38 -8.04 0.91
N LYS A 19 4.05 -8.22 0.86
CA LYS A 19 3.41 -9.10 -0.10
C LYS A 19 3.56 -8.59 -1.54
N VAL A 20 3.29 -7.30 -1.78
CA VAL A 20 3.50 -6.67 -3.09
C VAL A 20 4.96 -6.79 -3.52
N LEU A 21 5.92 -6.51 -2.62
CA LEU A 21 7.35 -6.64 -2.93
C LEU A 21 7.74 -8.08 -3.30
N LYS A 22 7.25 -9.08 -2.56
CA LYS A 22 7.54 -10.50 -2.87
C LYS A 22 7.04 -10.89 -4.26
N ILE A 23 5.84 -10.45 -4.63
CA ILE A 23 5.28 -10.70 -5.97
C ILE A 23 6.09 -9.97 -7.03
N ALA A 24 6.42 -8.70 -6.78
CA ALA A 24 7.24 -7.91 -7.69
C ALA A 24 8.61 -8.55 -7.93
N GLN A 25 9.27 -9.05 -6.88
CA GLN A 25 10.58 -9.73 -6.98
C GLN A 25 10.50 -11.08 -7.69
N ARG A 26 9.35 -11.76 -7.67
CA ARG A 26 9.10 -12.97 -8.47
C ARG A 26 9.04 -12.66 -9.97
N ILE A 27 8.50 -11.50 -10.34
CA ILE A 27 8.33 -11.07 -11.74
C ILE A 27 9.59 -10.38 -12.28
N SER A 28 10.21 -9.52 -11.47
CA SER A 28 11.40 -8.75 -11.79
C SER A 28 12.40 -8.85 -10.63
N PRO A 29 13.34 -9.80 -10.69
CA PRO A 29 14.34 -9.98 -9.63
C PRO A 29 15.14 -8.70 -9.36
N GLY A 30 15.35 -8.38 -8.09
CA GLY A 30 16.12 -7.20 -7.66
C GLY A 30 15.32 -5.91 -7.52
N VAL A 31 14.01 -5.91 -7.83
CA VAL A 31 13.15 -4.74 -7.61
C VAL A 31 13.04 -4.40 -6.12
N THR A 32 13.06 -3.10 -5.82
CA THR A 32 12.96 -2.54 -4.47
C THR A 32 11.57 -1.95 -4.20
N LEU A 33 11.32 -1.59 -2.93
CA LEU A 33 10.09 -0.89 -2.57
C LEU A 33 9.94 0.48 -3.25
N GLU A 34 11.06 1.15 -3.58
CA GLU A 34 11.03 2.44 -4.25
C GLU A 34 10.66 2.28 -5.73
N ASP A 35 11.18 1.24 -6.39
CA ASP A 35 10.90 0.96 -7.80
C ASP A 35 9.41 0.66 -8.02
N ILE A 36 8.76 -0.06 -7.10
CA ILE A 36 7.33 -0.42 -7.23
C ILE A 36 6.38 0.75 -6.95
N ARG A 37 6.87 1.94 -6.54
CA ARG A 37 6.01 3.12 -6.31
C ARG A 37 5.45 3.69 -7.60
N ASN A 38 6.14 3.46 -8.72
CA ASN A 38 5.71 3.80 -10.06
C ASN A 38 5.76 2.53 -10.93
N PRO A 39 4.82 1.59 -10.74
CA PRO A 39 4.85 0.31 -11.47
C PRO A 39 4.72 0.49 -12.99
N GLN A 40 4.20 1.63 -13.45
CA GLN A 40 4.16 2.03 -14.87
C GLN A 40 5.54 2.06 -15.55
N ASP A 41 6.62 2.31 -14.80
CA ASP A 41 8.00 2.29 -15.30
C ASP A 41 8.57 0.86 -15.38
N LEU A 42 7.79 -0.14 -14.92
CA LEU A 42 8.15 -1.56 -14.88
C LEU A 42 7.10 -2.36 -15.67
N PRO A 43 7.20 -2.41 -17.02
CA PRO A 43 6.15 -2.97 -17.88
C PRO A 43 5.71 -4.39 -17.52
N LYS A 44 6.63 -5.21 -17.01
CA LYS A 44 6.34 -6.57 -16.55
C LYS A 44 5.46 -6.61 -15.30
N LEU A 45 5.65 -5.68 -14.37
CA LEU A 45 4.81 -5.56 -13.18
C LEU A 45 3.45 -4.98 -13.55
N TYR A 46 3.45 -3.91 -14.34
CA TYR A 46 2.21 -3.26 -14.77
C TYR A 46 1.26 -4.21 -15.52
N ALA A 47 1.81 -5.15 -16.29
CA ALA A 47 1.03 -6.15 -17.01
C ALA A 47 0.62 -7.38 -16.17
N ASP A 48 1.14 -7.54 -14.95
CA ASP A 48 0.91 -8.73 -14.14
C ASP A 48 -0.36 -8.60 -13.27
N PRO A 49 -1.35 -9.50 -13.42
CA PRO A 49 -2.61 -9.40 -12.72
C PRO A 49 -2.50 -9.66 -11.20
N ASP A 50 -1.60 -10.54 -10.77
CA ASP A 50 -1.37 -10.81 -9.34
C ASP A 50 -0.78 -9.57 -8.66
N PHE A 51 0.20 -8.93 -9.30
CA PHE A 51 0.80 -7.70 -8.82
C PHE A 51 -0.26 -6.59 -8.70
N ASN A 52 -1.03 -6.35 -9.77
CA ASN A 52 -2.04 -5.30 -9.79
C ASN A 52 -3.14 -5.48 -8.74
N PHE A 53 -3.57 -6.72 -8.50
CA PHE A 53 -4.55 -7.02 -7.46
C PHE A 53 -4.04 -6.65 -6.07
N GLU A 54 -2.81 -7.05 -5.74
CA GLU A 54 -2.22 -6.82 -4.42
C GLU A 54 -1.81 -5.36 -4.20
N ASP A 55 -1.36 -4.68 -5.25
CA ASP A 55 -1.09 -3.24 -5.23
C ASP A 55 -2.38 -2.41 -5.06
N GLY A 56 -3.49 -2.85 -5.66
CA GLY A 56 -4.82 -2.26 -5.45
C GLY A 56 -5.27 -2.37 -3.99
N ILE A 57 -5.03 -3.50 -3.33
CA ILE A 57 -5.31 -3.67 -1.89
C ILE A 57 -4.45 -2.71 -1.06
N LEU A 58 -3.17 -2.59 -1.37
CA LEU A 58 -2.27 -1.65 -0.69
C LEU A 58 -2.78 -0.20 -0.83
N SER A 59 -3.17 0.19 -2.04
CA SER A 59 -3.75 1.50 -2.33
C SER A 59 -5.02 1.77 -1.53
N GLY A 60 -5.89 0.77 -1.38
CA GLY A 60 -7.08 0.84 -0.54
C GLY A 60 -6.77 1.06 0.94
N LEU A 61 -5.80 0.32 1.49
CA LEU A 61 -5.37 0.46 2.89
C LEU A 61 -4.76 1.84 3.17
N LEU A 62 -3.94 2.35 2.25
CA LEU A 62 -3.36 3.69 2.35
C LEU A 62 -4.44 4.77 2.30
N THR A 63 -5.42 4.62 1.41
CA THR A 63 -6.59 5.52 1.33
C THR A 63 -7.37 5.52 2.65
N ALA A 64 -7.65 4.35 3.22
CA ALA A 64 -8.32 4.23 4.50
C ALA A 64 -7.54 4.90 5.64
N GLN A 65 -6.21 4.75 5.66
CA GLN A 65 -5.35 5.41 6.65
C GLN A 65 -5.42 6.93 6.53
N MET A 66 -5.42 7.48 5.31
CA MET A 66 -5.56 8.92 5.09
C MET A 66 -6.91 9.44 5.60
N ALA A 67 -8.01 8.76 5.26
CA ALA A 67 -9.35 9.13 5.70
C ALA A 67 -9.52 9.08 7.23
N LEU A 68 -9.01 8.03 7.89
CA LEU A 68 -9.07 7.91 9.34
C LEU A 68 -8.24 8.97 10.06
N ARG A 69 -7.08 9.36 9.50
CA ARG A 69 -6.27 10.46 10.05
C ARG A 69 -6.96 11.80 9.92
N GLN A 70 -7.59 12.08 8.78
CA GLN A 70 -8.39 13.29 8.59
C GLN A 70 -9.59 13.34 9.56
N SER A 71 -10.21 12.18 9.81
CA SER A 71 -11.34 12.06 10.74
C SER A 71 -10.92 12.19 12.21
N GLY A 72 -9.67 11.80 12.54
CA GLY A 72 -9.10 11.88 13.88
C GLY A 72 -8.58 13.27 14.28
N ASP A 73 -8.28 14.14 13.31
CA ASP A 73 -7.69 15.47 13.54
C ASP A 73 -8.69 16.65 13.44
N GLY A 74 -9.98 16.42 13.20
CA GLY A 74 -10.87 17.56 12.97
C GLY A 74 -12.35 17.29 12.83
N GLY A 75 -13.01 16.80 13.89
CA GLY A 75 -14.45 17.02 14.10
C GLY A 75 -14.82 18.49 14.35
N LYS A 76 -14.31 19.42 13.53
CA LYS A 76 -14.73 20.82 13.38
C LYS A 76 -14.50 21.28 11.94
N GLY A 77 -15.59 21.39 11.19
CA GLY A 77 -15.65 21.93 9.81
C GLY A 77 -16.05 20.82 8.84
N VAL A 78 -17.21 20.86 8.17
CA VAL A 78 -18.17 21.92 7.85
C VAL A 78 -19.59 21.45 8.19
#